data_AF-A0A2D5GRF5-F1
#
_entry.id   AF-A0A2D5GRF5-F1
#
_cell.length_a   1.000
_cell.length_b   1.000
_cell.length_c   1.000
_cell.angle_alpha   90.00
_cell.angle_beta   90.00
_cell.angle_gamma   90.00
#
_symmetry.space_group_name_H-M   'P 1'
#
loop_
_entity.id
_entity.type
_entity.pdbx_description
1 polymer ?
#
loop_
_entity_poly.entity_id
_entity_poly.type
_entity_poly.pdbx_seq_one_letter_code
_entity_poly.pdbx_strand_id
1 'polypeptide(L)'
;MIYKNDIIRTISLLLLVLTAIVLFSEQTQADTLNQGMQKQIPKIIDYLNEHEFKTVGVLKFRVKKPGQKTTSSAGPLNSHLADRLEVGLILANPFDEARQLNIIKDASATAAKIDKANHLSEAGRKAFFGPRFKLAWGNKSEVADAFLTGVVQMHDDNQRATIGILCFNRNGGGLEKACEVFDVNLDAETLGELGESFLLRGAFDGGSTQLAFKDHQKQKQQQILKAAARVKTQQVKFPLDDSAAPIKLEILYDGHPVAVELRDGQAFVAEPQTGQKVELALNRNHSTQGRLGAVLKVNGENTLYRQVVRDIDCAKWILSPDHKRTVVKGYQLQGNKAEKFTVLSKSDSAKRAMDYGREVGQIQLTVFQELKGAKPVPTILNEEDQDLIAMLRGVHPSGQPKNLGALKHQIRLAGRKEAQTRGLIVQGKKSANKVQTVIFNADPTPVMSVTITYFKP
;
A
#
# COMPACT_ATOMS: atom_id res chain seq x y z
N MET A 1 -52.93 58.86 -1.37
CA MET A 1 -53.39 57.55 -1.86
C MET A 1 -52.18 56.62 -1.84
N ILE A 2 -51.85 55.96 -0.71
CA ILE A 2 -52.48 54.78 -0.06
C ILE A 2 -51.82 53.50 -0.66
N TYR A 3 -51.00 52.67 0.02
CA TYR A 3 -51.06 52.02 1.35
C TYR A 3 -49.62 51.70 1.86
N LYS A 4 -49.29 51.50 3.15
CA LYS A 4 -49.78 51.89 4.48
C LYS A 4 -48.69 51.38 5.45
N ASN A 5 -48.03 52.29 6.16
CA ASN A 5 -47.23 51.97 7.35
C ASN A 5 -48.17 51.58 8.49
N ASP A 6 -47.72 50.63 9.31
CA ASP A 6 -47.72 50.65 10.78
C ASP A 6 -47.93 49.24 11.32
N ILE A 7 -47.03 48.80 12.21
CA ILE A 7 -47.33 48.39 13.59
C ILE A 7 -45.99 48.14 14.29
N ILE A 8 -45.56 49.15 15.04
CA ILE A 8 -44.54 49.09 16.09
C ILE A 8 -45.29 48.98 17.43
N ARG A 9 -45.07 47.89 18.18
CA ARG A 9 -45.33 47.65 19.62
C ARG A 9 -45.10 46.14 19.81
N THR A 10 -44.14 45.62 20.56
CA THR A 10 -43.81 45.88 21.96
C THR A 10 -42.43 45.25 22.23
N ILE A 11 -41.46 46.04 22.69
CA ILE A 11 -40.12 45.56 23.09
C ILE A 11 -40.16 45.30 24.59
N SER A 12 -40.05 44.03 24.99
CA SER A 12 -39.75 43.63 26.36
C SER A 12 -38.47 42.81 26.36
N LEU A 13 -37.46 43.40 26.99
CA LEU A 13 -36.31 42.80 27.69
C LEU A 13 -36.39 41.27 27.84
N LEU A 14 -35.40 40.56 27.29
CA LEU A 14 -34.81 39.45 28.03
C LEU A 14 -33.30 39.38 27.81
N LEU A 15 -32.63 39.41 28.95
CA LEU A 15 -31.20 39.33 29.18
C LEU A 15 -30.57 38.08 28.54
N LEU A 16 -29.61 38.36 27.65
CA LEU A 16 -28.30 37.75 27.49
C LEU A 16 -27.90 36.66 28.53
N VAL A 17 -28.26 35.40 28.26
CA VAL A 17 -27.47 34.21 28.62
C VAL A 17 -27.60 33.21 27.47
N LEU A 18 -26.84 33.40 26.39
CA LEU A 18 -26.48 32.30 25.53
C LEU A 18 -25.08 31.85 25.97
N THR A 19 -25.06 30.92 26.90
CA THR A 19 -23.92 30.05 27.16
C THR A 19 -23.51 29.47 25.81
N ALA A 20 -22.36 29.89 25.30
CA ALA A 20 -21.70 29.23 24.20
C ALA A 20 -21.39 27.81 24.68
N ILE A 21 -22.28 26.87 24.37
CA ILE A 21 -21.90 25.47 24.26
C ILE A 21 -20.95 25.46 23.07
N VAL A 22 -19.66 25.66 23.36
CA VAL A 22 -18.60 25.12 22.53
C VAL A 22 -18.86 23.62 22.57
N LEU A 23 -19.65 23.15 21.59
CA LEU A 23 -19.59 21.78 21.16
C LEU A 23 -18.12 21.61 20.80
N PHE A 24 -17.34 21.10 21.74
CA PHE A 24 -16.20 20.28 21.42
C PHE A 24 -16.79 19.18 20.54
N SER A 25 -16.85 19.43 19.23
CA SER A 25 -16.74 18.32 18.30
C SER A 25 -15.45 17.67 18.75
N GLU A 26 -15.55 16.54 19.44
CA GLU A 26 -14.50 15.54 19.36
C GLU A 26 -14.22 15.48 17.86
N GLN A 27 -13.07 16.02 17.44
CA GLN A 27 -12.58 15.75 16.09
C GLN A 27 -12.41 14.25 16.09
N THR A 28 -13.46 13.55 15.68
CA THR A 28 -13.44 12.12 15.45
C THR A 28 -12.36 11.97 14.41
N GLN A 29 -11.20 11.52 14.89
CA GLN A 29 -9.98 11.53 14.10
C GLN A 29 -10.29 10.75 12.84
N ALA A 30 -10.20 11.42 11.68
CA ALA A 30 -10.56 10.75 10.43
C ALA A 30 -9.74 9.46 10.29
N ASP A 31 -10.41 8.40 9.86
CA ASP A 31 -9.85 7.06 9.78
C ASP A 31 -8.64 7.03 8.84
N THR A 32 -7.70 6.11 9.09
CA THR A 32 -6.70 5.78 8.06
C THR A 32 -7.39 5.17 6.85
N LEU A 33 -6.69 5.10 5.72
CA LEU A 33 -7.22 4.50 4.50
C LEU A 33 -7.85 3.11 4.73
N ASN A 34 -7.19 2.27 5.52
CA ASN A 34 -7.62 0.90 5.74
C ASN A 34 -8.80 0.79 6.70
N GLN A 35 -8.83 1.64 7.72
CA GLN A 35 -9.97 1.76 8.63
C GLN A 35 -11.22 2.27 7.90
N GLY A 36 -11.07 3.31 7.07
CA GLY A 36 -12.16 3.86 6.27
C GLY A 36 -12.73 2.81 5.31
N MET A 37 -11.86 2.05 4.65
CA MET A 37 -12.27 0.95 3.78
C MET A 37 -12.97 -0.17 4.57
N GLN A 38 -12.45 -0.58 5.72
CA GLN A 38 -13.06 -1.61 6.57
C GLN A 38 -14.51 -1.26 6.93
N LYS A 39 -14.76 0.01 7.29
CA LYS A 39 -16.10 0.51 7.62
C LYS A 39 -17.09 0.49 6.45
N GLN A 40 -16.61 0.52 5.20
CA GLN A 40 -17.51 0.45 4.03
C GLN A 40 -17.82 -0.98 3.59
N ILE A 41 -17.05 -1.99 4.00
CA ILE A 41 -17.24 -3.38 3.51
C ILE A 41 -18.66 -3.90 3.70
N PRO A 42 -19.30 -3.77 4.88
CA PRO A 42 -20.67 -4.25 5.05
C PRO A 42 -21.65 -3.62 4.05
N LYS A 43 -21.52 -2.31 3.81
CA LYS A 43 -22.36 -1.58 2.85
C LYS A 43 -22.14 -2.05 1.41
N ILE A 44 -20.90 -2.39 1.06
CA ILE A 44 -20.58 -2.94 -0.26
C ILE A 44 -21.22 -4.33 -0.41
N ILE A 45 -21.18 -5.16 0.63
CA ILE A 45 -21.83 -6.48 0.61
C ILE A 45 -23.35 -6.33 0.47
N ASP A 46 -23.95 -5.36 1.17
CA ASP A 46 -25.38 -5.06 1.06
C ASP A 46 -25.73 -4.60 -0.36
N TYR A 47 -24.98 -3.63 -0.92
CA TYR A 47 -25.14 -3.19 -2.30
C TYR A 47 -25.07 -4.36 -3.30
N LEU A 48 -24.09 -5.25 -3.17
CA LEU A 48 -23.93 -6.40 -4.06
C LEU A 48 -25.10 -7.38 -3.96
N ASN A 49 -25.62 -7.60 -2.75
CA ASN A 49 -26.78 -8.46 -2.51
C ASN A 49 -28.08 -7.85 -3.04
N GLU A 50 -28.30 -6.55 -2.84
CA GLU A 50 -29.46 -5.82 -3.36
C GLU A 50 -29.55 -5.86 -4.88
N HIS A 51 -28.40 -5.89 -5.57
CA HIS A 51 -28.30 -6.03 -7.02
C HIS A 51 -28.21 -7.49 -7.49
N GLU A 52 -28.41 -8.45 -6.57
CA GLU A 52 -28.39 -9.89 -6.83
C GLU A 52 -27.08 -10.42 -7.45
N PHE A 53 -25.97 -9.69 -7.27
CA PHE A 53 -24.66 -10.14 -7.73
C PHE A 53 -24.13 -11.23 -6.81
N LYS A 54 -23.86 -12.42 -7.35
CA LYS A 54 -23.35 -13.56 -6.57
C LYS A 54 -21.86 -13.74 -6.73
N THR A 55 -21.31 -13.58 -7.94
CA THR A 55 -19.88 -13.79 -8.20
C THR A 55 -19.19 -12.47 -8.49
N VAL A 56 -18.27 -12.07 -7.62
CA VAL A 56 -17.69 -10.73 -7.61
C VAL A 56 -16.17 -10.79 -7.58
N GLY A 57 -15.51 -10.00 -8.42
CA GLY A 57 -14.06 -9.82 -8.41
C GLY A 57 -13.65 -8.39 -8.09
N VAL A 58 -12.44 -8.22 -7.53
CA VAL A 58 -11.88 -6.89 -7.24
C VAL A 58 -10.72 -6.57 -8.18
N LEU A 59 -10.84 -5.46 -8.89
CA LEU A 59 -9.87 -4.96 -9.84
C LEU A 59 -9.05 -3.82 -9.25
N LYS A 60 -7.84 -3.66 -9.79
CA LYS A 60 -6.89 -2.60 -9.48
C LYS A 60 -7.57 -1.23 -9.41
N PHE A 61 -7.23 -0.45 -8.39
CA PHE A 61 -7.69 0.92 -8.20
C PHE A 61 -6.91 1.88 -9.10
N ARG A 62 -7.45 3.08 -9.30
CA ARG A 62 -6.74 4.20 -9.92
C ARG A 62 -6.46 5.27 -8.88
N VAL A 63 -5.36 5.99 -9.05
CA VAL A 63 -4.95 7.07 -8.15
C VAL A 63 -4.83 8.35 -8.95
N LYS A 64 -5.36 9.46 -8.40
CA LYS A 64 -5.19 10.81 -8.92
C LYS A 64 -4.40 11.63 -7.91
N LYS A 65 -3.16 11.97 -8.24
CA LYS A 65 -2.33 12.92 -7.48
C LYS A 65 -2.68 14.37 -7.86
N PRO A 66 -2.43 15.36 -6.99
CA PRO A 66 -2.61 16.78 -7.32
C PRO A 66 -1.90 17.15 -8.62
N GLY A 67 -2.59 17.87 -9.51
CA GLY A 67 -2.05 18.32 -10.79
C GLY A 67 -1.71 17.22 -11.80
N GLN A 68 -2.02 15.94 -11.52
CA GLN A 68 -1.71 14.81 -12.40
C GLN A 68 -2.97 14.13 -12.94
N LYS A 69 -2.82 13.46 -14.10
CA LYS A 69 -3.88 12.60 -14.64
C LYS A 69 -4.06 11.37 -13.74
N THR A 70 -5.30 10.91 -13.65
CA THR A 70 -5.62 9.64 -12.97
C THR A 70 -4.86 8.49 -13.63
N THR A 71 -4.17 7.68 -12.82
CA THR A 71 -3.32 6.60 -13.31
C THR A 71 -3.56 5.29 -12.55
N SER A 72 -3.39 4.17 -13.24
CA SER A 72 -3.34 2.81 -12.68
C SER A 72 -1.92 2.38 -12.29
N SER A 73 -0.95 3.30 -12.29
CA SER A 73 0.47 3.03 -12.01
C SER A 73 1.11 4.09 -11.10
N ALA A 74 0.37 4.61 -10.12
CA ALA A 74 0.89 5.58 -9.15
C ALA A 74 1.83 4.96 -8.08
N GLY A 75 1.96 3.63 -8.07
CA GLY A 75 2.72 2.84 -7.10
C GLY A 75 1.97 1.56 -6.74
N PRO A 76 2.48 0.79 -5.78
CA PRO A 76 1.81 -0.43 -5.29
C PRO A 76 0.42 -0.19 -4.72
N LEU A 77 0.13 1.02 -4.22
CA LEU A 77 -1.17 1.35 -3.63
C LEU A 77 -2.34 0.93 -4.52
N ASN A 78 -2.24 1.15 -5.84
CA ASN A 78 -3.29 0.81 -6.79
C ASN A 78 -3.73 -0.66 -6.70
N SER A 79 -2.78 -1.58 -6.53
CA SER A 79 -3.05 -3.02 -6.45
C SER A 79 -3.29 -3.48 -5.03
N HIS A 80 -2.57 -2.94 -4.05
CA HIS A 80 -2.77 -3.31 -2.66
C HIS A 80 -4.21 -3.02 -2.23
N LEU A 81 -4.79 -1.88 -2.63
CA LEU A 81 -6.20 -1.58 -2.34
C LEU A 81 -7.17 -2.64 -2.85
N ALA A 82 -6.89 -3.23 -4.03
CA ALA A 82 -7.72 -4.31 -4.55
C ALA A 82 -7.60 -5.57 -3.68
N ASP A 83 -6.39 -5.96 -3.28
CA ASP A 83 -6.18 -7.12 -2.40
C ASP A 83 -6.80 -6.91 -1.02
N ARG A 84 -6.61 -5.72 -0.44
CA ARG A 84 -7.16 -5.36 0.88
C ARG A 84 -8.68 -5.37 0.86
N LEU A 85 -9.30 -4.87 -0.21
CA LEU A 85 -10.76 -4.93 -0.40
C LEU A 85 -11.22 -6.38 -0.64
N GLU A 86 -10.51 -7.19 -1.45
CA GLU A 86 -10.85 -8.60 -1.67
C GLU A 86 -10.80 -9.39 -0.36
N VAL A 87 -9.73 -9.24 0.42
CA VAL A 87 -9.59 -9.84 1.76
C VAL A 87 -10.68 -9.35 2.70
N GLY A 88 -10.98 -8.05 2.69
CA GLY A 88 -12.04 -7.48 3.50
C GLY A 88 -13.41 -8.07 3.18
N LEU A 89 -13.76 -8.18 1.90
CA LEU A 89 -14.99 -8.83 1.45
C LEU A 89 -15.04 -10.28 1.91
N ILE A 90 -13.93 -11.03 1.80
CA ILE A 90 -13.86 -12.41 2.28
C ILE A 90 -14.13 -12.50 3.78
N LEU A 91 -13.52 -11.65 4.59
CA LEU A 91 -13.64 -11.68 6.06
C LEU A 91 -15.04 -11.29 6.52
N ALA A 92 -15.65 -10.29 5.89
CA ALA A 92 -17.01 -9.85 6.20
C ALA A 92 -18.11 -10.70 5.52
N ASN A 93 -17.75 -11.59 4.60
CA ASN A 93 -18.71 -12.41 3.85
C ASN A 93 -19.58 -13.25 4.81
N PRO A 94 -20.92 -13.19 4.74
CA PRO A 94 -21.76 -13.98 5.62
C PRO A 94 -21.64 -15.49 5.39
N PHE A 95 -21.94 -16.27 6.43
CA PHE A 95 -22.10 -17.72 6.32
C PHE A 95 -23.50 -18.14 5.85
N ASP A 96 -24.45 -17.20 5.82
CA ASP A 96 -25.78 -17.39 5.22
C ASP A 96 -25.64 -17.58 3.71
N GLU A 97 -25.95 -18.78 3.21
CA GLU A 97 -25.82 -19.16 1.80
C GLU A 97 -26.61 -18.24 0.86
N ALA A 98 -27.74 -17.68 1.31
CA ALA A 98 -28.56 -16.79 0.49
C ALA A 98 -27.86 -15.45 0.22
N ARG A 99 -27.07 -14.97 1.19
CA ARG A 99 -26.34 -13.69 1.13
C ARG A 99 -24.85 -13.83 0.87
N GLN A 100 -24.35 -15.06 0.88
CA GLN A 100 -22.94 -15.36 0.68
C GLN A 100 -22.53 -15.04 -0.76
N LEU A 101 -21.45 -14.27 -0.89
CA LEU A 101 -20.86 -13.93 -2.17
C LEU A 101 -19.80 -14.97 -2.56
N ASN A 102 -19.68 -15.29 -3.84
CA ASN A 102 -18.55 -15.99 -4.43
C ASN A 102 -17.48 -14.97 -4.81
N ILE A 103 -16.40 -14.89 -4.03
CA ILE A 103 -15.30 -13.95 -4.32
C ILE A 103 -14.31 -14.60 -5.28
N ILE A 104 -14.02 -13.92 -6.38
CA ILE A 104 -13.00 -14.33 -7.35
C ILE A 104 -11.61 -14.11 -6.75
N LYS A 105 -10.74 -15.12 -6.84
CA LYS A 105 -9.37 -15.05 -6.36
C LYS A 105 -8.51 -14.22 -7.30
N ASP A 106 -7.90 -13.15 -6.78
CA ASP A 106 -6.92 -12.32 -7.50
C ASP A 106 -7.43 -11.96 -8.91
N ALA A 107 -8.64 -11.39 -8.94
CA ALA A 107 -9.34 -11.04 -10.18
C ALA A 107 -8.46 -10.14 -11.05
N SER A 108 -7.74 -9.21 -10.40
CA SER A 108 -6.74 -8.37 -11.03
C SER A 108 -5.68 -9.19 -11.78
N ALA A 109 -5.08 -10.25 -11.21
CA ALA A 109 -4.05 -11.09 -11.86
C ALA A 109 -4.56 -12.10 -12.91
N THR A 110 -5.87 -12.32 -12.97
CA THR A 110 -6.49 -13.06 -14.07
C THR A 110 -6.85 -12.12 -15.23
N ALA A 111 -7.35 -10.92 -14.89
CA ALA A 111 -7.86 -9.90 -15.81
C ALA A 111 -6.90 -9.50 -16.96
N ALA A 112 -5.68 -9.09 -16.66
CA ALA A 112 -4.64 -8.73 -17.64
C ALA A 112 -4.09 -9.90 -18.48
N LYS A 113 -4.50 -11.15 -18.22
CA LYS A 113 -4.24 -12.25 -19.19
C LYS A 113 -5.33 -12.35 -20.26
N ILE A 114 -6.42 -11.61 -20.11
CA ILE A 114 -7.54 -11.61 -21.03
C ILE A 114 -7.28 -10.54 -22.08
N ASP A 115 -7.28 -10.95 -23.35
CA ASP A 115 -7.10 -10.03 -24.47
C ASP A 115 -8.13 -8.89 -24.41
N LYS A 116 -7.65 -7.65 -24.62
CA LYS A 116 -8.43 -6.39 -24.62
C LYS A 116 -9.14 -6.02 -23.31
N ALA A 117 -9.03 -6.82 -22.25
CA ALA A 117 -9.73 -6.54 -21.00
C ALA A 117 -9.12 -5.35 -20.25
N ASN A 118 -9.96 -4.36 -19.94
CA ASN A 118 -9.60 -3.19 -19.15
C ASN A 118 -10.83 -2.57 -18.51
N HIS A 119 -10.74 -2.06 -17.29
CA HIS A 119 -11.90 -1.43 -16.61
C HIS A 119 -12.11 0.05 -17.00
N LEU A 120 -11.34 0.55 -17.96
CA LEU A 120 -11.33 1.97 -18.36
C LEU A 120 -12.36 2.27 -19.46
N SER A 121 -12.56 1.34 -20.37
CA SER A 121 -13.49 1.45 -21.50
C SER A 121 -14.65 0.49 -21.36
N GLU A 122 -15.80 0.80 -21.97
CA GLU A 122 -16.95 -0.11 -22.01
C GLU A 122 -16.61 -1.43 -22.68
N ALA A 123 -15.95 -1.39 -23.85
CA ALA A 123 -15.52 -2.60 -24.56
C ALA A 123 -14.57 -3.46 -23.72
N GLY A 124 -13.62 -2.83 -23.03
CA GLY A 124 -12.73 -3.53 -22.10
C GLY A 124 -13.45 -4.14 -20.90
N ARG A 125 -14.48 -3.46 -20.36
CA ARG A 125 -15.29 -3.98 -19.25
C ARG A 125 -16.07 -5.22 -19.67
N LYS A 126 -16.67 -5.21 -20.87
CA LYS A 126 -17.40 -6.36 -21.41
C LYS A 126 -16.53 -7.61 -21.54
N ALA A 127 -15.24 -7.44 -21.87
CA ALA A 127 -14.30 -8.56 -22.01
C ALA A 127 -14.10 -9.37 -20.71
N PHE A 128 -14.37 -8.78 -19.53
CA PHE A 128 -14.26 -9.51 -18.26
C PHE A 128 -15.34 -10.57 -18.04
N PHE A 129 -16.47 -10.52 -18.75
CA PHE A 129 -17.62 -11.37 -18.45
C PHE A 129 -17.73 -12.62 -19.33
N GLY A 130 -16.78 -12.84 -20.25
CA GLY A 130 -16.68 -14.08 -21.02
C GLY A 130 -15.98 -15.22 -20.27
N PRO A 131 -14.79 -14.97 -19.66
CA PRO A 131 -14.02 -16.03 -19.00
C PRO A 131 -14.62 -16.51 -17.67
N ARG A 132 -14.21 -17.71 -17.26
CA ARG A 132 -14.46 -18.24 -15.91
C ARG A 132 -13.28 -17.92 -15.01
N PHE A 133 -13.56 -17.49 -13.80
CA PHE A 133 -12.56 -17.11 -12.80
C PHE A 133 -12.58 -18.08 -11.63
N LYS A 134 -11.39 -18.41 -11.14
CA LYS A 134 -11.24 -19.25 -9.95
C LYS A 134 -11.74 -18.52 -8.71
N LEU A 135 -12.52 -19.20 -7.87
CA LEU A 135 -13.00 -18.63 -6.61
C LEU A 135 -11.89 -18.66 -5.53
N ALA A 136 -12.00 -17.77 -4.54
CA ALA A 136 -11.06 -17.62 -3.43
C ALA A 136 -11.00 -18.85 -2.51
N TRP A 137 -12.09 -19.62 -2.44
CA TRP A 137 -12.17 -20.92 -1.76
C TRP A 137 -12.87 -21.95 -2.65
N GLY A 138 -12.78 -23.22 -2.24
CA GLY A 138 -13.26 -24.35 -3.01
C GLY A 138 -12.46 -24.56 -4.30
N ASN A 139 -12.93 -25.46 -5.17
CA ASN A 139 -12.25 -25.78 -6.44
C ASN A 139 -13.03 -25.31 -7.67
N LYS A 140 -14.09 -24.50 -7.47
CA LYS A 140 -14.94 -24.02 -8.55
C LYS A 140 -14.30 -22.83 -9.25
N SER A 141 -14.66 -22.67 -10.52
CA SER A 141 -14.45 -21.45 -11.29
C SER A 141 -15.78 -21.02 -11.87
N GLU A 142 -16.14 -19.76 -11.80
CA GLU A 142 -17.45 -19.23 -12.20
C GLU A 142 -17.32 -17.99 -13.09
N VAL A 143 -18.38 -17.65 -13.81
CA VAL A 143 -18.46 -16.40 -14.56
C VAL A 143 -18.80 -15.27 -13.58
N ALA A 144 -18.14 -14.13 -13.71
CA ALA A 144 -18.42 -12.96 -12.88
C ALA A 144 -19.82 -12.38 -13.15
N ASP A 145 -20.47 -11.89 -12.12
CA ASP A 145 -21.69 -11.07 -12.24
C ASP A 145 -21.33 -9.58 -12.21
N ALA A 146 -20.35 -9.23 -11.37
CA ALA A 146 -19.87 -7.87 -11.22
C ALA A 146 -18.37 -7.81 -10.89
N PHE A 147 -17.77 -6.66 -11.15
CA PHE A 147 -16.42 -6.32 -10.68
C PHE A 147 -16.44 -5.00 -9.92
N LEU A 148 -15.72 -4.99 -8.80
CA LEU A 148 -15.41 -3.78 -8.05
C LEU A 148 -14.07 -3.21 -8.52
N THR A 149 -13.95 -1.89 -8.48
CA THR A 149 -12.70 -1.13 -8.65
C THR A 149 -12.84 0.15 -7.82
N GLY A 150 -11.89 1.07 -7.92
CA GLY A 150 -12.05 2.35 -7.25
C GLY A 150 -11.10 3.44 -7.75
N VAL A 151 -11.36 4.64 -7.26
CA VAL A 151 -10.55 5.82 -7.49
C VAL A 151 -10.17 6.39 -6.14
N VAL A 152 -8.87 6.62 -5.96
CA VAL A 152 -8.32 7.35 -4.82
C VAL A 152 -7.85 8.71 -5.32
N GLN A 153 -8.46 9.77 -4.82
CA GLN A 153 -8.07 11.14 -5.13
C GLN A 153 -7.30 11.72 -3.95
N MET A 154 -6.02 12.02 -4.17
CA MET A 154 -5.18 12.71 -3.20
C MET A 154 -5.56 14.18 -3.13
N HIS A 155 -5.64 14.71 -1.92
CA HIS A 155 -5.85 16.14 -1.69
C HIS A 155 -4.51 16.88 -1.85
N ASP A 156 -4.60 18.19 -2.12
CA ASP A 156 -3.41 19.05 -2.31
C ASP A 156 -2.57 19.16 -1.03
N ASP A 157 -3.18 18.93 0.13
CA ASP A 157 -2.50 18.91 1.44
C ASP A 157 -1.56 17.71 1.63
N ASN A 158 -1.61 16.72 0.74
CA ASN A 158 -0.84 15.47 0.79
C ASN A 158 -0.96 14.72 2.14
N GLN A 159 -2.07 14.96 2.85
CA GLN A 159 -2.41 14.39 4.15
C GLN A 159 -3.73 13.62 4.10
N ARG A 160 -4.60 13.95 3.14
CA ARG A 160 -5.91 13.31 2.99
C ARG A 160 -6.11 12.72 1.59
N ALA A 161 -7.03 11.79 1.55
CA ALA A 161 -7.52 11.17 0.32
C ALA A 161 -9.03 11.05 0.36
N THR A 162 -9.66 11.17 -0.81
CA THR A 162 -11.05 10.77 -1.03
C THR A 162 -11.08 9.46 -1.80
N ILE A 163 -11.86 8.48 -1.33
CA ILE A 163 -11.98 7.16 -1.95
C ILE A 163 -13.40 6.96 -2.46
N GLY A 164 -13.51 6.56 -3.73
CA GLY A 164 -14.74 6.05 -4.31
C GLY A 164 -14.57 4.60 -4.76
N ILE A 165 -15.49 3.72 -4.33
CA ILE A 165 -15.55 2.33 -4.77
C ILE A 165 -16.66 2.21 -5.80
N LEU A 166 -16.29 1.63 -6.95
CA LEU A 166 -17.11 1.59 -8.14
C LEU A 166 -17.39 0.14 -8.54
N CYS A 167 -18.58 -0.12 -9.06
CA CYS A 167 -19.03 -1.40 -9.56
C CYS A 167 -19.37 -1.30 -11.06
N PHE A 168 -19.15 -2.38 -11.80
CA PHE A 168 -19.75 -2.58 -13.12
C PHE A 168 -20.11 -4.06 -13.32
N ASN A 169 -21.10 -4.31 -14.17
CA ASN A 169 -21.69 -5.63 -14.41
C ASN A 169 -21.65 -6.03 -15.90
N ARG A 170 -22.23 -7.20 -16.21
CA ARG A 170 -22.26 -7.82 -17.54
C ARG A 170 -22.83 -6.93 -18.64
N ASN A 171 -23.69 -5.98 -18.30
CA ASN A 171 -24.27 -5.06 -19.29
C ASN A 171 -23.21 -4.09 -19.85
N GLY A 172 -22.00 -4.06 -19.25
CA GLY A 172 -20.90 -3.21 -19.67
C GLY A 172 -21.14 -1.73 -19.36
N GLY A 173 -22.18 -1.43 -18.59
CA GLY A 173 -22.69 -0.09 -18.31
C GLY A 173 -21.67 0.83 -17.62
N GLY A 174 -22.17 2.01 -17.23
CA GLY A 174 -21.40 2.98 -16.47
C GLY A 174 -20.85 2.41 -15.17
N LEU A 175 -19.81 3.06 -14.64
CA LEU A 175 -19.31 2.74 -13.30
C LEU A 175 -20.27 3.33 -12.27
N GLU A 176 -20.92 2.47 -11.50
CA GLU A 176 -21.84 2.85 -10.42
C GLU A 176 -21.10 2.89 -9.09
N LYS A 177 -21.55 3.70 -8.14
CA LYS A 177 -20.95 3.73 -6.80
C LYS A 177 -21.46 2.53 -5.99
N ALA A 178 -20.55 1.71 -5.47
CA ALA A 178 -20.91 0.59 -4.60
C ALA A 178 -21.09 1.03 -3.13
N CYS A 179 -20.63 2.23 -2.78
CA CYS A 179 -20.83 2.86 -1.48
C CYS A 179 -20.67 4.38 -1.61
N GLU A 180 -21.03 5.10 -0.55
CA GLU A 180 -20.73 6.52 -0.44
C GLU A 180 -19.23 6.79 -0.53
N VAL A 181 -18.89 7.93 -1.11
CA VAL A 181 -17.51 8.41 -1.16
C VAL A 181 -17.09 8.84 0.24
N PHE A 182 -15.86 8.50 0.64
CA PHE A 182 -15.39 8.77 2.01
C PHE A 182 -13.97 9.32 2.01
N ASP A 183 -13.70 10.17 2.99
CA ASP A 183 -12.39 10.76 3.23
C ASP A 183 -11.59 9.95 4.25
N VAL A 184 -10.28 9.88 4.02
CA VAL A 184 -9.34 9.19 4.91
C VAL A 184 -8.08 10.00 5.09
N ASN A 185 -7.41 9.81 6.22
CA ASN A 185 -6.07 10.30 6.46
C ASN A 185 -5.04 9.35 5.85
N LEU A 186 -4.02 9.94 5.22
CA LEU A 186 -2.84 9.22 4.76
C LEU A 186 -1.94 8.90 5.95
N ASP A 187 -1.25 7.76 5.87
CA ASP A 187 -0.22 7.35 6.81
C ASP A 187 1.10 7.03 6.09
N ALA A 188 2.13 6.65 6.85
CA ALA A 188 3.48 6.43 6.33
C ALA A 188 3.53 5.25 5.38
N GLU A 189 2.72 4.22 5.66
CA GLU A 189 2.52 3.06 4.80
C GLU A 189 1.94 3.52 3.46
N THR A 190 0.83 4.28 3.49
CA THR A 190 0.18 4.77 2.27
C THR A 190 1.11 5.67 1.46
N LEU A 191 1.91 6.53 2.10
CA LEU A 191 2.90 7.35 1.40
C LEU A 191 4.00 6.53 0.74
N GLY A 192 4.55 5.53 1.44
CA GLY A 192 5.49 4.59 0.84
C GLY A 192 4.89 3.86 -0.35
N GLU A 193 3.62 3.45 -0.26
CA GLU A 193 2.90 2.79 -1.34
C GLU A 193 2.54 3.70 -2.53
N LEU A 194 2.54 5.01 -2.32
CA LEU A 194 2.43 6.04 -3.36
C LEU A 194 3.78 6.37 -4.00
N GLY A 195 4.87 5.74 -3.53
CA GLY A 195 6.23 6.04 -3.95
C GLY A 195 6.75 7.40 -3.44
N GLU A 196 6.13 7.97 -2.40
CA GLU A 196 6.59 9.24 -1.82
C GLU A 196 7.81 8.99 -0.94
N SER A 197 8.82 9.86 -1.04
CA SER A 197 10.08 9.72 -0.30
C SER A 197 10.14 10.69 0.88
N PHE A 198 10.67 10.24 2.02
CA PHE A 198 10.81 11.06 3.23
C PHE A 198 11.96 10.59 4.12
N LEU A 199 12.39 11.50 5.00
CA LEU A 199 13.37 11.24 6.06
C LEU A 199 12.90 11.93 7.35
N LEU A 200 12.81 11.18 8.44
CA LEU A 200 12.61 11.74 9.77
C LEU A 200 13.96 12.13 10.38
N ARG A 201 14.12 13.41 10.73
CA ARG A 201 15.34 13.93 11.34
C ARG A 201 15.18 14.01 12.85
N GLY A 202 16.00 13.24 13.60
CA GLY A 202 16.50 13.52 14.96
C GLY A 202 15.52 13.81 16.11
N ALA A 203 14.23 14.01 15.87
CA ALA A 203 13.27 14.47 16.87
C ALA A 203 12.92 13.43 17.94
N PHE A 204 13.42 12.19 17.80
CA PHE A 204 13.11 11.08 18.71
C PHE A 204 14.34 10.25 19.12
N ASP A 205 15.56 10.74 18.82
CA ASP A 205 16.80 10.06 19.21
C ASP A 205 17.13 10.27 20.71
N GLY A 206 16.49 11.24 21.36
CA GLY A 206 16.55 11.48 22.80
C GLY A 206 15.29 10.98 23.51
N GLY A 207 15.45 10.01 24.40
CA GLY A 207 14.37 9.36 25.15
C GLY A 207 13.70 10.25 26.21
N SER A 208 13.09 11.36 25.80
CA SER A 208 12.30 12.20 26.70
C SER A 208 10.94 12.51 26.07
N THR A 209 9.91 11.81 26.51
CA THR A 209 8.53 12.31 26.49
C THR A 209 7.67 11.36 27.33
N GLN A 210 6.95 11.91 28.31
CA GLN A 210 5.95 11.22 29.15
C GLN A 210 4.70 10.78 28.36
N LEU A 211 4.78 10.75 27.03
CA LEU A 211 3.67 10.41 26.16
C LEU A 211 3.46 8.90 26.12
N ALA A 212 2.21 8.47 25.96
CA ALA A 212 1.93 7.07 25.68
C ALA A 212 2.49 6.70 24.29
N PHE A 213 2.87 5.43 24.12
CA PHE A 213 3.41 4.91 22.85
C PHE A 213 2.55 5.30 21.62
N LYS A 214 1.22 5.28 21.75
CA LYS A 214 0.30 5.67 20.67
C LYS A 214 0.42 7.15 20.28
N ASP A 215 0.64 8.05 21.24
CA ASP A 215 0.78 9.48 20.99
C ASP A 215 2.10 9.79 20.28
N HIS A 216 3.19 9.10 20.68
CA HIS A 216 4.46 9.17 19.96
C HIS A 216 4.32 8.73 18.51
N GLN A 217 3.61 7.63 18.27
CA GLN A 217 3.39 7.11 16.91
C GLN A 217 2.57 8.10 16.07
N LYS A 218 1.52 8.69 16.65
CA LYS A 218 0.70 9.73 15.98
C LYS A 218 1.53 10.97 15.62
N GLN A 219 2.39 11.43 16.53
CA GLN A 219 3.28 12.56 16.26
C GLN A 219 4.31 12.24 15.16
N LYS A 220 4.96 11.07 15.23
CA LYS A 220 5.89 10.62 14.17
C LYS A 220 5.18 10.56 12.82
N GLN A 221 3.96 10.03 12.77
CA GLN A 221 3.16 9.95 11.55
C GLN A 221 2.88 11.35 10.95
N GLN A 222 2.47 12.31 11.77
CA GLN A 222 2.26 13.69 11.32
C GLN A 222 3.55 14.33 10.79
N GLN A 223 4.70 14.05 11.41
CA GLN A 223 5.99 14.53 10.92
C GLN A 223 6.37 13.89 9.58
N ILE A 224 6.07 12.60 9.36
CA ILE A 224 6.29 11.94 8.07
C ILE A 224 5.49 12.62 6.97
N LEU A 225 4.20 12.87 7.21
CA LEU A 225 3.34 13.55 6.23
C LEU A 225 3.92 14.92 5.83
N LYS A 226 4.36 15.70 6.83
CA LYS A 226 5.02 17.00 6.60
C LYS A 226 6.34 16.84 5.86
N ALA A 227 7.17 15.86 6.23
CA ALA A 227 8.46 15.62 5.61
C ALA A 227 8.31 15.22 4.13
N ALA A 228 7.40 14.29 3.82
CA ALA A 228 7.11 13.86 2.44
C ALA A 228 6.60 15.04 1.59
N ALA A 229 5.69 15.85 2.11
CA ALA A 229 5.20 17.06 1.42
C ALA A 229 6.34 18.05 1.11
N ARG A 230 7.28 18.23 2.05
CA ARG A 230 8.45 19.10 1.86
C ARG A 230 9.46 18.55 0.85
N VAL A 231 9.67 17.23 0.79
CA VAL A 231 10.52 16.60 -0.24
C VAL A 231 9.89 16.79 -1.62
N LYS A 232 8.59 16.52 -1.74
CA LYS A 232 7.82 16.66 -2.99
C LYS A 232 7.84 18.10 -3.53
N THR A 233 7.71 19.08 -2.64
CA THR A 233 7.82 20.52 -2.97
C THR A 233 9.25 21.03 -3.00
N GLN A 234 10.25 20.14 -2.91
CA GLN A 234 11.69 20.45 -2.93
C GLN A 234 12.14 21.48 -1.89
N GLN A 235 11.39 21.64 -0.80
CA GLN A 235 11.73 22.50 0.33
C GLN A 235 12.82 21.89 1.24
N VAL A 236 13.11 20.59 1.07
CA VAL A 236 14.20 19.87 1.75
C VAL A 236 14.90 18.96 0.75
N LYS A 237 16.14 18.55 1.09
CA LYS A 237 16.90 17.59 0.29
C LYS A 237 16.14 16.26 0.17
N PHE A 238 16.26 15.64 -1.00
CA PHE A 238 15.80 14.27 -1.18
C PHE A 238 16.59 13.34 -0.24
N PRO A 239 15.98 12.29 0.35
CA PRO A 239 16.63 11.51 1.40
C PRO A 239 18.01 10.92 1.01
N LEU A 240 18.23 10.54 -0.24
CA LEU A 240 19.53 9.99 -0.67
C LEU A 240 20.69 11.02 -0.71
N ASP A 241 20.36 12.30 -0.82
CA ASP A 241 21.32 13.41 -0.82
C ASP A 241 21.49 14.04 0.56
N ASP A 242 20.74 13.57 1.55
CA ASP A 242 20.81 14.04 2.93
C ASP A 242 21.89 13.26 3.68
N SER A 243 22.88 13.98 4.23
CA SER A 243 23.94 13.39 5.04
C SER A 243 23.43 12.79 6.35
N ALA A 244 22.22 13.13 6.78
CA ALA A 244 21.56 12.55 7.94
C ALA A 244 20.81 11.24 7.62
N ALA A 245 20.76 10.81 6.35
CA ALA A 245 20.11 9.57 5.97
C ALA A 245 20.74 8.37 6.71
N PRO A 246 19.94 7.49 7.34
CA PRO A 246 20.48 6.38 8.11
C PRO A 246 21.13 5.31 7.23
N ILE A 247 20.66 5.18 5.97
CA ILE A 247 21.21 4.30 4.95
C ILE A 247 21.21 5.06 3.62
N LYS A 248 22.36 5.07 2.94
CA LYS A 248 22.47 5.51 1.56
C LYS A 248 22.33 4.31 0.64
N LEU A 249 21.37 4.37 -0.29
CA LEU A 249 21.22 3.40 -1.36
C LEU A 249 22.06 3.82 -2.57
N GLU A 250 22.97 2.97 -3.01
CA GLU A 250 23.71 3.13 -4.26
C GLU A 250 23.26 2.06 -5.27
N ILE A 251 22.95 2.49 -6.48
CA ILE A 251 22.62 1.60 -7.59
C ILE A 251 23.88 1.48 -8.44
N LEU A 252 24.30 0.24 -8.72
CA LEU A 252 25.48 -0.03 -9.52
C LEU A 252 25.12 -0.85 -10.76
N TYR A 253 25.61 -0.42 -11.91
CA TYR A 253 25.58 -1.21 -13.14
C TYR A 253 26.99 -1.61 -13.55
N ASP A 254 27.22 -2.92 -13.72
CA ASP A 254 28.54 -3.53 -13.93
C ASP A 254 29.60 -3.07 -12.92
N GLY A 255 29.17 -2.85 -11.66
CA GLY A 255 30.03 -2.37 -10.58
C GLY A 255 30.26 -0.86 -10.54
N HIS A 256 29.71 -0.09 -11.48
CA HIS A 256 29.84 1.37 -11.52
C HIS A 256 28.60 2.05 -10.95
N PRO A 257 28.74 3.03 -10.03
CA PRO A 257 27.61 3.80 -9.52
C PRO A 257 26.84 4.52 -10.63
N VAL A 258 25.52 4.47 -10.55
CA VAL A 258 24.60 5.17 -11.45
C VAL A 258 24.12 6.43 -10.76
N ALA A 259 24.15 7.56 -11.47
CA ALA A 259 23.66 8.82 -10.94
C ALA A 259 22.13 8.78 -10.77
N VAL A 260 21.66 9.31 -9.63
CA VAL A 260 20.23 9.52 -9.37
C VAL A 260 19.87 10.93 -9.83
N GLU A 261 18.95 11.03 -10.77
CA GLU A 261 18.38 12.29 -11.26
C GLU A 261 17.11 12.63 -10.48
N LEU A 262 17.05 13.83 -9.90
CA LEU A 262 15.86 14.30 -9.21
C LEU A 262 15.03 15.21 -10.13
N ARG A 263 13.75 14.87 -10.32
CA ARG A 263 12.78 15.68 -11.08
C ARG A 263 11.45 15.69 -10.34
N ASP A 264 10.90 16.86 -10.07
CA ASP A 264 9.60 17.06 -9.39
C ASP A 264 9.49 16.30 -8.05
N GLY A 265 10.58 16.30 -7.27
CA GLY A 265 10.65 15.59 -5.99
C GLY A 265 10.72 14.05 -6.10
N GLN A 266 10.83 13.51 -7.31
CA GLN A 266 10.98 12.08 -7.59
C GLN A 266 12.41 11.75 -8.03
N ALA A 267 12.88 10.55 -7.68
CA ALA A 267 14.19 10.07 -8.07
C ALA A 267 14.11 9.11 -9.26
N PHE A 268 15.03 9.30 -10.21
CA PHE A 268 15.17 8.51 -11.41
C PHE A 268 16.60 8.00 -11.56
N VAL A 269 16.75 6.84 -12.19
CA VAL A 269 18.04 6.39 -12.72
C VAL A 269 17.86 5.94 -14.16
N ALA A 270 18.97 5.89 -14.91
CA ALA A 270 18.96 5.32 -16.25
C ALA A 270 18.46 3.87 -16.23
N GLU A 271 17.71 3.47 -17.26
CA GLU A 271 17.27 2.08 -17.41
C GLU A 271 18.49 1.17 -17.67
N PRO A 272 18.63 0.03 -16.97
CA PRO A 272 19.72 -0.89 -17.22
C PRO A 272 19.56 -1.58 -18.58
N GLN A 273 20.68 -1.89 -19.23
CA GLN A 273 20.68 -2.58 -20.52
C GLN A 273 20.59 -4.10 -20.37
N THR A 274 20.05 -4.79 -21.38
CA THR A 274 20.00 -6.25 -21.40
C THR A 274 21.41 -6.84 -21.25
N GLY A 275 21.57 -7.78 -20.31
CA GLY A 275 22.86 -8.41 -20.00
C GLY A 275 23.72 -7.64 -18.99
N GLN A 276 23.35 -6.40 -18.64
CA GLN A 276 24.04 -5.60 -17.63
C GLN A 276 23.87 -6.19 -16.23
N LYS A 277 24.92 -6.17 -15.41
CA LYS A 277 24.85 -6.63 -14.02
C LYS A 277 24.32 -5.50 -13.14
N VAL A 278 23.20 -5.72 -12.47
CA VAL A 278 22.64 -4.77 -11.51
C VAL A 278 23.01 -5.20 -10.09
N GLU A 279 23.49 -4.27 -9.28
CA GLU A 279 23.76 -4.45 -7.85
C GLU A 279 23.22 -3.24 -7.06
N LEU A 280 22.74 -3.49 -5.84
CA LEU A 280 22.20 -2.47 -4.95
C LEU A 280 22.99 -2.48 -3.66
N ALA A 281 23.70 -1.40 -3.35
CA ALA A 281 24.50 -1.30 -2.12
C ALA A 281 23.78 -0.46 -1.06
N LEU A 282 23.61 -1.05 0.12
CA LEU A 282 23.13 -0.39 1.33
C LEU A 282 24.35 0.05 2.14
N ASN A 283 24.64 1.35 2.15
CA ASN A 283 25.72 1.93 2.94
C ASN A 283 25.14 2.54 4.21
N ARG A 284 25.51 1.99 5.36
CA ARG A 284 25.04 2.47 6.66
C ARG A 284 25.74 3.78 7.02
N ASN A 285 24.99 4.76 7.51
CA ASN A 285 25.57 5.95 8.10
C ASN A 285 26.12 5.68 9.52
N HIS A 286 27.39 5.98 9.72
CA HIS A 286 28.09 5.72 10.99
C HIS A 286 27.57 6.57 12.16
N SER A 287 26.97 7.73 11.90
CA SER A 287 26.41 8.57 12.95
C SER A 287 25.09 8.02 13.51
N THR A 288 24.41 7.13 12.78
CA THR A 288 23.12 6.57 13.18
C THR A 288 23.29 5.58 14.34
N GLN A 289 22.49 5.76 15.39
CA GLN A 289 22.52 4.92 16.58
C GLN A 289 21.65 3.66 16.43
N GLY A 290 22.06 2.56 17.07
CA GLY A 290 21.27 1.32 17.15
C GLY A 290 21.19 0.50 15.85
N ARG A 291 20.53 -0.67 15.90
CA ARG A 291 20.34 -1.53 14.73
C ARG A 291 19.29 -0.93 13.79
N LEU A 292 19.51 -1.09 12.49
CA LEU A 292 18.56 -0.70 11.46
C LEU A 292 18.06 -1.94 10.72
N GLY A 293 16.78 -1.94 10.38
CA GLY A 293 16.17 -2.91 9.50
C GLY A 293 15.80 -2.25 8.17
N ALA A 294 16.38 -2.71 7.06
CA ALA A 294 16.10 -2.22 5.73
C ALA A 294 15.25 -3.22 4.93
N VAL A 295 14.11 -2.76 4.43
CA VAL A 295 13.34 -3.46 3.39
C VAL A 295 13.77 -2.88 2.05
N LEU A 296 14.34 -3.72 1.19
CA LEU A 296 14.77 -3.32 -0.14
C LEU A 296 13.94 -4.11 -1.15
N LYS A 297 13.05 -3.41 -1.87
CA LYS A 297 12.19 -3.99 -2.90
C LYS A 297 12.65 -3.59 -4.29
N VAL A 298 12.50 -4.52 -5.21
CA VAL A 298 12.72 -4.31 -6.64
C VAL A 298 11.47 -4.80 -7.35
N ASN A 299 10.77 -3.88 -8.02
CA ASN A 299 9.46 -4.12 -8.65
C ASN A 299 8.43 -4.73 -7.70
N GLY A 300 8.38 -4.26 -6.46
CA GLY A 300 7.47 -4.74 -5.41
C GLY A 300 7.88 -6.04 -4.73
N GLU A 301 8.93 -6.70 -5.19
CA GLU A 301 9.44 -7.91 -4.55
C GLU A 301 10.58 -7.58 -3.60
N ASN A 302 10.43 -7.95 -2.33
CA ASN A 302 11.51 -7.82 -1.35
C ASN A 302 12.71 -8.68 -1.78
N THR A 303 13.90 -8.09 -1.73
CA THR A 303 15.16 -8.78 -2.03
C THR A 303 15.43 -9.94 -1.06
N LEU A 304 14.78 -9.95 0.11
CA LEU A 304 14.70 -11.12 0.97
C LEU A 304 13.41 -11.90 0.72
N TYR A 305 13.56 -13.15 0.33
CA TYR A 305 12.52 -14.15 0.15
C TYR A 305 11.42 -13.78 -0.84
N ARG A 306 11.58 -12.70 -1.62
CA ARG A 306 10.60 -12.24 -2.62
C ARG A 306 9.22 -12.00 -2.02
N GLN A 307 9.20 -11.45 -0.81
CA GLN A 307 7.95 -11.09 -0.14
C GLN A 307 7.34 -9.86 -0.82
N VAL A 308 6.03 -9.91 -1.03
CA VAL A 308 5.21 -8.81 -1.60
C VAL A 308 4.25 -8.21 -0.57
N VAL A 309 4.52 -8.46 0.71
CA VAL A 309 3.71 -7.96 1.83
C VAL A 309 4.13 -6.54 2.21
N ARG A 310 3.42 -5.94 3.17
CA ARG A 310 3.78 -4.65 3.77
C ARG A 310 5.22 -4.63 4.25
N ASP A 311 5.88 -3.49 4.15
CA ASP A 311 7.29 -3.35 4.53
C ASP A 311 7.53 -3.71 6.00
N ILE A 312 6.60 -3.36 6.88
CA ILE A 312 6.70 -3.73 8.30
C ILE A 312 6.67 -5.25 8.52
N ASP A 313 5.94 -6.00 7.69
CA ASP A 313 5.80 -7.46 7.75
C ASP A 313 6.90 -8.20 6.94
N CYS A 314 7.65 -7.49 6.11
CA CYS A 314 8.78 -8.04 5.36
C CYS A 314 9.97 -8.37 6.27
N ALA A 315 10.71 -9.41 5.88
CA ALA A 315 12.06 -9.66 6.36
C ALA A 315 12.97 -8.48 5.97
N LYS A 316 13.88 -8.13 6.87
CA LYS A 316 14.70 -6.92 6.76
C LYS A 316 16.17 -7.29 6.74
N TRP A 317 16.95 -6.61 5.90
CA TRP A 317 18.40 -6.60 6.03
C TRP A 317 18.74 -5.87 7.31
N ILE A 318 19.38 -6.56 8.26
CA ILE A 318 19.76 -5.96 9.55
C ILE A 318 21.16 -5.40 9.44
N LEU A 319 21.30 -4.09 9.61
CA LEU A 319 22.59 -3.41 9.67
C LEU A 319 22.88 -3.04 11.13
N SER A 320 23.79 -3.78 11.74
CA SER A 320 24.35 -3.45 13.06
C SER A 320 25.20 -2.18 13.01
N PRO A 321 25.46 -1.50 14.14
CA PRO A 321 26.25 -0.26 14.18
C PRO A 321 27.66 -0.37 13.56
N ASP A 322 28.28 -1.54 13.68
CA ASP A 322 29.59 -1.89 13.13
C ASP A 322 29.57 -2.26 11.64
N HIS A 323 28.40 -2.56 11.10
CA HIS A 323 28.23 -2.98 9.70
C HIS A 323 28.21 -1.78 8.75
N LYS A 324 29.17 -1.71 7.82
CA LYS A 324 29.33 -0.53 6.94
C LYS A 324 28.53 -0.62 5.65
N ARG A 325 28.52 -1.81 5.02
CA ARG A 325 28.04 -1.97 3.64
C ARG A 325 27.50 -3.37 3.36
N THR A 326 26.31 -3.45 2.76
CA THR A 326 25.74 -4.68 2.20
C THR A 326 25.54 -4.49 0.70
N VAL A 327 26.04 -5.41 -0.14
CA VAL A 327 25.76 -5.41 -1.59
C VAL A 327 24.77 -6.52 -1.92
N VAL A 328 23.60 -6.13 -2.40
CA VAL A 328 22.52 -7.02 -2.82
C VAL A 328 22.58 -7.19 -4.32
N LYS A 329 22.85 -8.43 -4.77
CA LYS A 329 23.07 -8.78 -6.18
C LYS A 329 21.89 -9.50 -6.83
N GLY A 330 20.80 -9.64 -6.09
CA GLY A 330 19.71 -10.54 -6.42
C GLY A 330 18.73 -10.77 -5.26
N TYR A 331 17.86 -11.75 -5.44
CA TYR A 331 16.91 -12.20 -4.43
C TYR A 331 17.50 -13.32 -3.58
N GLN A 332 17.57 -13.13 -2.27
CA GLN A 332 17.84 -14.22 -1.34
C GLN A 332 16.59 -15.11 -1.24
N LEU A 333 16.75 -16.41 -1.46
CA LEU A 333 15.72 -17.41 -1.22
C LEU A 333 15.92 -18.06 0.15
N GLN A 334 14.94 -18.86 0.59
CA GLN A 334 15.09 -19.61 1.84
C GLN A 334 16.32 -20.54 1.81
N GLY A 335 16.96 -20.67 2.97
CA GLY A 335 18.23 -21.39 3.12
C GLY A 335 19.40 -20.63 2.51
N ASN A 336 20.34 -21.35 1.90
CA ASN A 336 21.58 -20.79 1.34
C ASN A 336 21.50 -20.49 -0.16
N LYS A 337 20.31 -20.21 -0.70
CA LYS A 337 20.10 -20.03 -2.15
C LYS A 337 19.81 -18.57 -2.45
N ALA A 338 20.35 -18.05 -3.54
CA ALA A 338 20.02 -16.73 -4.07
C ALA A 338 19.86 -16.79 -5.60
N GLU A 339 19.10 -15.85 -6.16
CA GLU A 339 18.89 -15.68 -7.60
C GLU A 339 19.37 -14.29 -8.00
N LYS A 340 20.35 -14.19 -8.91
CA LYS A 340 20.90 -12.90 -9.34
C LYS A 340 19.86 -12.03 -10.05
N PHE A 341 20.00 -10.72 -10.02
CA PHE A 341 19.21 -9.85 -10.88
C PHE A 341 19.52 -10.10 -12.36
N THR A 342 18.47 -10.12 -13.19
CA THR A 342 18.56 -10.24 -14.65
C THR A 342 17.70 -9.17 -15.32
N VAL A 343 18.28 -8.48 -16.29
CA VAL A 343 17.62 -7.45 -17.09
C VAL A 343 17.05 -8.07 -18.36
N LEU A 344 15.77 -7.84 -18.63
CA LEU A 344 15.08 -8.36 -19.81
C LEU A 344 15.38 -7.52 -21.07
N SER A 345 15.02 -8.03 -22.24
CA SER A 345 15.02 -7.22 -23.48
C SER A 345 13.91 -6.16 -23.44
N LYS A 346 14.00 -5.10 -24.26
CA LYS A 346 12.92 -4.10 -24.37
C LYS A 346 11.58 -4.72 -24.82
N SER A 347 11.63 -5.63 -25.79
CA SER A 347 10.43 -6.37 -26.25
C SER A 347 9.83 -7.23 -25.13
N ASP A 348 10.66 -7.96 -24.37
CA ASP A 348 10.17 -8.80 -23.28
C ASP A 348 9.71 -7.97 -22.08
N SER A 349 10.33 -6.80 -21.86
CA SER A 349 9.92 -5.84 -20.83
C SER A 349 8.58 -5.19 -21.19
N ALA A 350 8.34 -4.84 -22.45
CA ALA A 350 7.06 -4.32 -22.93
C ALA A 350 5.94 -5.37 -22.87
N LYS A 351 6.21 -6.61 -23.27
CA LYS A 351 5.27 -7.73 -23.12
C LYS A 351 4.94 -7.98 -21.64
N ARG A 352 5.95 -7.97 -20.76
CA ARG A 352 5.73 -8.13 -19.32
C ARG A 352 5.12 -6.92 -18.61
N ALA A 353 5.31 -5.72 -19.13
CA ALA A 353 4.63 -4.53 -18.65
C ALA A 353 3.12 -4.63 -18.84
N MET A 354 2.67 -5.31 -19.91
CA MET A 354 1.26 -5.71 -20.10
C MET A 354 0.86 -6.90 -19.20
N ASP A 355 1.71 -7.94 -19.08
CA ASP A 355 1.45 -9.18 -18.33
C ASP A 355 1.68 -9.08 -16.78
N TYR A 356 1.51 -7.90 -16.17
CA TYR A 356 1.67 -7.56 -14.73
C TYR A 356 3.05 -7.16 -14.17
N GLY A 357 3.03 -6.06 -13.42
CA GLY A 357 3.73 -5.91 -12.14
C GLY A 357 3.27 -4.64 -11.39
N ARG A 358 2.99 -4.77 -10.10
CA ARG A 358 2.35 -3.74 -9.26
C ARG A 358 3.21 -2.49 -9.05
N GLU A 359 4.50 -2.59 -9.35
CA GLU A 359 5.52 -1.54 -9.17
C GLU A 359 6.62 -1.61 -10.26
N VAL A 360 6.23 -1.91 -11.51
CA VAL A 360 7.19 -2.07 -12.62
C VAL A 360 8.07 -0.83 -12.75
N GLY A 361 9.37 -1.07 -12.73
CA GLY A 361 10.38 -0.04 -12.91
C GLY A 361 10.75 0.71 -11.64
N GLN A 362 10.43 0.19 -10.44
CA GLN A 362 10.75 0.84 -9.18
C GLN A 362 11.73 0.05 -8.31
N ILE A 363 12.59 0.78 -7.62
CA ILE A 363 13.43 0.31 -6.51
C ILE A 363 13.00 1.09 -5.28
N GLN A 364 12.62 0.40 -4.21
CA GLN A 364 12.15 1.02 -2.97
C GLN A 364 13.01 0.58 -1.79
N LEU A 365 13.35 1.54 -0.92
CA LEU A 365 14.04 1.31 0.34
C LEU A 365 13.24 1.93 1.48
N THR A 366 12.80 1.10 2.42
CA THR A 366 12.18 1.55 3.67
C THR A 366 13.04 1.13 4.85
N VAL A 367 13.34 2.08 5.74
CA VAL A 367 14.26 1.88 6.87
C VAL A 367 13.51 2.04 8.18
N PHE A 368 13.66 1.05 9.05
CA PHE A 368 13.10 1.01 10.39
C PHE A 368 14.23 1.03 11.43
N GLN A 369 14.01 1.75 12.53
CA GLN A 369 14.81 1.59 13.73
C GLN A 369 14.34 0.39 14.54
N GLU A 370 15.23 -0.20 15.32
CA GLU A 370 14.82 -1.15 16.35
C GLU A 370 14.05 -0.43 17.46
N LEU A 371 12.90 -1.00 17.85
CA LEU A 371 12.10 -0.51 18.95
C LEU A 371 12.89 -0.60 20.26
N LYS A 372 13.11 0.56 20.90
CA LYS A 372 13.72 0.67 22.24
C LYS A 372 12.61 0.83 23.29
N GLY A 373 12.61 0.00 24.32
CA GLY A 373 11.66 0.08 25.44
C GLY A 373 10.70 -1.11 25.54
N ALA A 374 9.80 -1.07 26.53
CA ALA A 374 8.83 -2.13 26.76
C ALA A 374 7.92 -2.28 25.54
N LYS A 375 7.75 -3.53 25.06
CA LYS A 375 6.76 -3.85 24.03
C LYS A 375 5.40 -3.34 24.50
N PRO A 376 4.56 -2.78 23.62
CA PRO A 376 3.14 -2.68 23.96
C PRO A 376 2.67 -4.07 24.38
N VAL A 377 2.05 -4.16 25.56
CA VAL A 377 1.50 -5.42 26.07
C VAL A 377 0.60 -5.97 24.96
N PRO A 378 0.81 -7.21 24.48
CA PRO A 378 -0.03 -7.78 23.45
C PRO A 378 -1.47 -7.75 23.96
N THR A 379 -2.26 -6.82 23.43
CA THR A 379 -3.69 -6.78 23.69
C THR A 379 -4.27 -7.99 22.99
N ILE A 380 -5.18 -8.70 23.65
CA ILE A 380 -5.99 -9.70 22.96
C ILE A 380 -6.75 -8.93 21.87
N LEU A 381 -6.32 -9.11 20.62
CA LEU A 381 -6.94 -8.46 19.48
C LEU A 381 -8.36 -9.03 19.36
N ASN A 382 -9.36 -8.15 19.36
CA ASN A 382 -10.72 -8.54 19.03
C ASN A 382 -10.79 -8.97 17.55
N GLU A 383 -11.91 -9.53 17.11
CA GLU A 383 -12.05 -10.03 15.74
C GLU A 383 -11.90 -8.91 14.70
N GLU A 384 -12.42 -7.71 14.98
CA GLU A 384 -12.31 -6.54 14.10
C GLU A 384 -10.86 -6.08 13.90
N ASP A 385 -10.04 -6.09 14.94
CA ASP A 385 -8.62 -5.76 14.91
C ASP A 385 -7.84 -6.83 14.13
N GLN A 386 -8.18 -8.11 14.30
CA GLN A 386 -7.56 -9.20 13.54
C GLN A 386 -7.91 -9.10 12.06
N ASP A 387 -9.17 -8.75 11.75
CA ASP A 387 -9.64 -8.58 10.39
C ASP A 387 -9.02 -7.33 9.75
N LEU A 388 -8.87 -6.23 10.48
CA LEU A 388 -8.15 -5.05 10.02
C LEU A 388 -6.69 -5.38 9.71
N ILE A 389 -6.01 -6.14 10.58
CA ILE A 389 -4.63 -6.58 10.35
C ILE A 389 -4.53 -7.49 9.13
N ALA A 390 -5.47 -8.42 8.97
CA ALA A 390 -5.51 -9.31 7.82
C ALA A 390 -5.78 -8.56 6.51
N MET A 391 -6.72 -7.61 6.52
CA MET A 391 -6.97 -6.69 5.43
C MET A 391 -5.73 -5.88 5.10
N LEU A 392 -5.08 -5.26 6.10
CA LEU A 392 -3.86 -4.49 5.92
C LEU A 392 -2.77 -5.28 5.17
N ARG A 393 -2.60 -6.55 5.52
CA ARG A 393 -1.66 -7.46 4.84
C ARG A 393 -2.04 -7.70 3.38
N GLY A 394 -3.33 -7.82 3.06
CA GLY A 394 -3.81 -8.13 1.71
C GLY A 394 -3.31 -9.46 1.15
N VAL A 395 -2.99 -10.43 2.02
CA VAL A 395 -2.36 -11.70 1.61
C VAL A 395 -3.40 -12.79 1.44
N HIS A 396 -3.42 -13.41 0.26
CA HIS A 396 -4.15 -14.64 0.02
C HIS A 396 -3.31 -15.87 0.41
N PRO A 397 -3.88 -16.88 1.07
CA PRO A 397 -3.17 -18.12 1.33
C PRO A 397 -2.74 -18.81 0.02
N SER A 398 -1.56 -19.44 0.07
CA SER A 398 -0.95 -20.20 -1.03
C SER A 398 -1.77 -21.44 -1.39
N GLY A 399 -2.26 -22.16 -0.38
CA GLY A 399 -3.19 -23.27 -0.51
C GLY A 399 -4.59 -22.81 -0.91
N GLN A 400 -5.33 -23.67 -1.61
CA GLN A 400 -6.75 -23.44 -1.90
C GLN A 400 -7.59 -23.93 -0.72
N PRO A 401 -8.25 -23.05 0.06
CA PRO A 401 -9.03 -23.49 1.20
C PRO A 401 -10.30 -24.19 0.73
N LYS A 402 -10.76 -25.19 1.50
CA LYS A 402 -11.95 -25.97 1.11
C LYS A 402 -13.25 -25.17 1.15
N ASN A 403 -13.38 -24.24 2.09
CA ASN A 403 -14.57 -23.44 2.31
C ASN A 403 -14.23 -22.05 2.89
N LEU A 404 -15.23 -21.18 2.98
CA LEU A 404 -15.07 -19.80 3.49
C LEU A 404 -14.49 -19.77 4.91
N GLY A 405 -14.99 -20.62 5.83
CA GLY A 405 -14.51 -20.64 7.21
C GLY A 405 -13.01 -20.97 7.32
N ALA A 406 -12.56 -21.97 6.56
CA ALA A 406 -11.14 -22.31 6.45
C ALA A 406 -10.32 -21.17 5.85
N LEU A 407 -10.84 -20.47 4.84
CA LEU A 407 -10.18 -19.32 4.24
C LEU A 407 -10.04 -18.15 5.23
N LYS A 408 -11.11 -17.75 5.93
CA LYS A 408 -11.06 -16.68 6.94
C LYS A 408 -10.01 -16.98 8.01
N HIS A 409 -10.01 -18.21 8.54
CA HIS A 409 -9.01 -18.66 9.52
C HIS A 409 -7.58 -18.60 8.96
N GLN A 410 -7.36 -19.08 7.73
CA GLN A 410 -6.04 -19.01 7.10
C GLN A 410 -5.57 -17.58 6.85
N ILE A 411 -6.46 -16.68 6.41
CA ILE A 411 -6.15 -15.26 6.19
C ILE A 411 -5.73 -14.58 7.50
N ARG A 412 -6.44 -14.82 8.61
CA ARG A 412 -6.08 -14.28 9.94
C ARG A 412 -4.70 -14.74 10.40
N LEU A 413 -4.31 -15.96 10.01
CA LEU A 413 -2.99 -16.54 10.29
C LEU A 413 -1.92 -16.22 9.23
N ALA A 414 -2.32 -15.80 8.03
CA ALA A 414 -1.43 -15.54 6.90
C ALA A 414 -0.49 -14.36 7.22
N GLY A 415 0.77 -14.47 6.77
CA GLY A 415 1.86 -13.57 7.16
C GLY A 415 2.79 -14.13 8.25
N ARG A 416 2.50 -15.30 8.82
CA ARG A 416 3.42 -16.00 9.74
C ARG A 416 4.45 -16.90 9.03
N LYS A 417 4.11 -17.46 7.88
CA LYS A 417 5.02 -18.21 6.99
C LYS A 417 4.47 -18.16 5.58
N GLU A 418 5.33 -17.84 4.61
CA GLU A 418 5.22 -18.02 3.15
C GLU A 418 5.26 -16.74 2.31
N ALA A 419 6.09 -16.82 1.26
CA ALA A 419 6.32 -15.79 0.25
C ALA A 419 5.72 -16.26 -1.09
N GLN A 420 5.13 -15.32 -1.83
CA GLN A 420 4.61 -15.54 -3.18
C GLN A 420 5.38 -14.67 -4.16
N THR A 421 5.78 -15.24 -5.29
CA THR A 421 6.83 -14.70 -6.19
C THR A 421 6.33 -14.51 -7.63
N ARG A 422 6.28 -13.29 -8.20
CA ARG A 422 6.04 -12.98 -9.66
C ARG A 422 6.47 -11.53 -10.01
N GLY A 423 7.21 -11.26 -11.12
CA GLY A 423 7.85 -9.94 -11.35
C GLY A 423 8.45 -9.49 -12.71
N LEU A 424 9.37 -8.49 -12.60
CA LEU A 424 10.31 -7.76 -13.53
C LEU A 424 11.60 -7.43 -12.69
N ILE A 425 12.77 -7.04 -13.27
CA ILE A 425 14.14 -7.40 -12.78
C ILE A 425 14.10 -8.79 -12.17
N VAL A 426 14.43 -9.78 -12.98
CA VAL A 426 13.98 -11.13 -12.68
C VAL A 426 15.08 -12.00 -12.12
N GLN A 427 14.66 -13.12 -11.55
CA GLN A 427 15.56 -14.20 -11.17
C GLN A 427 16.49 -14.59 -12.31
N GLY A 428 17.78 -14.59 -12.01
CA GLY A 428 18.86 -15.10 -12.83
C GLY A 428 19.37 -16.44 -12.32
N LYS A 429 20.62 -16.75 -12.63
CA LYS A 429 21.25 -18.00 -12.18
C LYS A 429 21.26 -18.10 -10.66
N LYS A 430 20.94 -19.29 -10.16
CA LYS A 430 21.03 -19.62 -8.73
C LYS A 430 22.49 -19.60 -8.26
N SER A 431 22.74 -19.10 -7.07
CA SER A 431 24.04 -19.14 -6.39
C SER A 431 23.90 -19.49 -4.92
N ALA A 432 24.98 -19.99 -4.31
CA ALA A 432 25.05 -20.16 -2.86
C ALA A 432 25.26 -18.80 -2.18
N ASN A 433 24.46 -18.47 -1.17
CA ASN A 433 24.65 -17.29 -0.33
C ASN A 433 24.14 -17.58 1.09
N LYS A 434 25.03 -17.52 2.09
CA LYS A 434 24.70 -17.78 3.50
C LYS A 434 24.25 -16.47 4.16
N VAL A 435 23.10 -16.50 4.83
CA VAL A 435 22.59 -15.36 5.62
C VAL A 435 22.43 -15.77 7.08
N GLN A 436 22.76 -14.85 7.99
CA GLN A 436 22.51 -15.02 9.42
C GLN A 436 21.14 -14.40 9.76
N THR A 437 20.29 -15.17 10.43
CA THR A 437 19.00 -14.67 10.94
C THR A 437 19.17 -14.18 12.37
N VAL A 438 18.66 -12.98 12.65
CA VAL A 438 18.66 -12.39 13.98
C VAL A 438 17.26 -11.89 14.32
N ILE A 439 16.94 -11.81 15.61
CA ILE A 439 15.70 -11.17 16.08
C ILE A 439 15.86 -9.66 15.99
N PHE A 440 14.88 -8.99 15.41
CA PHE A 440 14.79 -7.55 15.28
C PHE A 440 13.32 -7.14 15.43
N ASN A 441 13.02 -6.28 16.42
CA ASN A 441 11.67 -5.74 16.59
C ASN A 441 11.66 -4.33 15.98
N ALA A 442 11.05 -4.17 14.82
CA ALA A 442 10.96 -2.87 14.17
C ALA A 442 10.04 -1.92 14.97
N ASP A 443 10.45 -0.65 15.13
CA ASP A 443 9.47 0.42 15.37
C ASP A 443 8.50 0.44 14.18
N PRO A 444 7.18 0.39 14.40
CA PRO A 444 6.21 0.35 13.30
C PRO A 444 6.25 1.61 12.41
N THR A 445 6.78 2.74 12.91
CA THR A 445 6.98 3.92 12.09
C THR A 445 8.37 3.92 11.43
N PRO A 446 8.46 3.90 10.08
CA PRO A 446 9.73 4.00 9.38
C PRO A 446 10.38 5.37 9.58
N VAL A 447 11.71 5.38 9.63
CA VAL A 447 12.51 6.63 9.73
C VAL A 447 12.93 7.18 8.38
N MET A 448 12.89 6.35 7.33
CA MET A 448 13.19 6.75 5.97
C MET A 448 12.40 5.90 4.99
N SER A 449 11.89 6.51 3.92
CA SER A 449 11.42 5.82 2.72
C SER A 449 11.96 6.51 1.48
N VAL A 450 12.41 5.71 0.52
CA VAL A 450 12.98 6.18 -0.75
C VAL A 450 12.40 5.34 -1.88
N THR A 451 11.91 6.00 -2.91
CA THR A 451 11.47 5.37 -4.16
C THR A 451 12.26 5.94 -5.33
N ILE A 452 12.84 5.06 -6.14
CA ILE A 452 13.60 5.39 -7.34
C ILE A 452 12.95 4.69 -8.53
N THR A 453 12.69 5.44 -9.60
CA THR A 453 12.14 4.89 -10.84
C THR A 453 13.25 4.71 -11.87
N TYR A 454 13.45 3.48 -12.36
CA TYR A 454 14.40 3.16 -13.42
C TYR A 454 13.73 2.81 -14.77
N PHE A 455 12.41 2.60 -14.76
CA PHE A 455 11.63 2.32 -15.97
C PHE A 455 10.20 2.85 -15.82
N LYS A 456 9.66 3.46 -16.88
CA LYS A 456 8.24 3.83 -16.98
C LYS A 456 7.66 3.09 -18.19
N PRO A 457 6.67 2.21 -18.00
CA PRO A 457 6.03 1.50 -19.11
C PRO A 457 5.27 2.43 -20.05
#